data_AF-A0A250X2R8-F1
#
_entry.id   AF-A0A250X2R8-F1
#
_cell.length_a   1.000
_cell.length_b   1.000
_cell.length_c   1.000
_cell.angle_alpha   90.00
_cell.angle_beta   90.00
_cell.angle_gamma   90.00
#
_symmetry.space_group_name_H-M   'P 1'
#
loop_
_entity.id
_entity.type
_entity.pdbx_description
1 polymer ?
#
loop_
_entity_poly.entity_id
_entity_poly.type
_entity_poly.pdbx_seq_one_letter_code
_entity_poly.pdbx_strand_id
1 'polypeptide(L)'
;MGVREPNITIARPWCGHCKSLVPEYKKLGELVSKDPKLSSRVVIAKCNADTHRSLGEKYGVQGFPTIKFLPRGKAPTKDNAEDYSGARNAEAFIEFLKKKVESDSSFARVDALSDIASKFAASTDKAALIKEAKVTVEGLSGDDKANGEVYIKLMEKTVEKGDDYLTKEKARLEKLLLTGSVHASKVEDMSRKTSVLGALLGEE
;
A
#
# COMPACT_ATOMS: atom_id res chain seq x y z
N MET A 1 -13.69 2.66 -1.66
CA MET A 1 -12.85 3.60 -0.87
C MET A 1 -11.55 2.86 -0.60
N GLY A 2 -10.52 3.09 -1.42
CA GLY A 2 -9.24 2.40 -1.25
C GLY A 2 -8.67 2.68 0.14
N VAL A 3 -8.41 1.62 0.90
CA VAL A 3 -7.75 1.72 2.21
C VAL A 3 -6.35 2.27 1.94
N ARG A 4 -6.13 3.53 2.32
CA ARG A 4 -4.82 4.21 2.31
C ARG A 4 -4.19 3.98 3.68
N GLU A 5 -2.91 3.63 3.74
CA GLU A 5 -2.17 3.32 4.96
C GLU A 5 -2.21 4.48 5.95
N PRO A 6 -2.96 4.41 7.06
CA PRO A 6 -3.05 5.52 8.00
C PRO A 6 -1.91 5.42 9.02
N ASN A 7 -0.93 6.32 8.95
CA ASN A 7 0.01 6.58 10.05
C ASN A 7 -0.66 7.44 11.10
N ILE A 8 -0.98 6.85 12.25
CA ILE A 8 -1.66 7.55 13.33
C ILE A 8 -0.63 7.92 14.39
N THR A 9 -0.44 9.22 14.60
CA THR A 9 0.23 9.73 15.80
C THR A 9 -0.78 10.04 16.87
N ILE A 10 -0.57 9.49 18.06
CA ILE A 10 -1.40 9.70 19.22
C ILE A 10 -0.67 10.66 20.18
N ALA A 11 -1.26 11.83 20.39
CA ALA A 11 -0.63 12.95 21.10
C ALA A 11 -1.58 13.59 22.12
N ARG A 12 -1.01 14.36 23.06
CA ARG A 12 -1.74 15.17 24.05
C ARG A 12 -1.34 16.65 23.95
N PRO A 13 -2.25 17.61 24.24
CA PRO A 13 -2.01 19.04 24.02
C PRO A 13 -0.96 19.67 24.96
N TRP A 14 -0.73 19.09 26.13
CA TRP A 14 0.17 19.64 27.16
C TRP A 14 1.54 18.93 27.24
N CYS A 15 1.75 17.84 26.49
CA CYS A 15 3.00 17.08 26.56
C CYS A 15 4.15 17.79 25.84
N GLY A 16 5.24 18.11 26.56
CA GLY A 16 6.43 18.77 26.01
C GLY A 16 7.06 18.01 24.84
N HIS A 17 7.20 16.68 24.94
CA HIS A 17 7.70 15.84 23.85
C HIS A 17 6.78 15.81 22.64
N CYS A 18 5.46 15.96 22.82
CA CYS A 18 4.52 16.08 21.71
C CYS A 18 4.70 17.41 20.99
N LYS A 19 4.95 18.51 21.71
CA LYS A 19 5.15 19.85 21.10
C LYS A 19 6.37 19.88 20.19
N SER A 20 7.48 19.25 20.58
CA SER A 20 8.68 19.13 19.74
C SER A 20 8.47 18.29 18.48
N LEU A 21 7.55 17.33 18.51
CA LEU A 21 7.24 16.46 17.37
C LEU A 21 6.34 17.14 16.32
N VAL A 22 5.47 18.07 16.71
CA VAL A 22 4.54 18.76 15.80
C VAL A 22 5.21 19.35 14.54
N PRO A 23 6.31 20.13 14.64
CA PRO A 23 6.94 20.70 13.44
C PRO A 23 7.49 19.62 12.51
N GLU A 24 8.11 18.57 13.05
CA GLU A 24 8.63 17.44 12.26
C GLU A 24 7.51 16.65 11.58
N TYR A 25 6.38 16.46 12.27
CA TYR A 25 5.23 15.75 11.71
C TYR A 25 4.52 16.55 10.61
N LYS A 26 4.53 17.88 10.69
CA LYS A 26 4.05 18.75 9.60
C LYS A 26 4.95 18.66 8.38
N LYS A 27 6.28 18.77 8.56
CA LYS A 27 7.26 18.59 7.47
C LYS A 27 7.10 17.22 6.81
N LEU A 28 6.90 16.18 7.61
CA LEU A 28 6.62 14.83 7.11
C LEU A 28 5.38 14.81 6.20
N GLY A 29 4.28 15.46 6.59
CA GLY A 29 3.07 15.57 5.76
C GLY A 29 3.31 16.26 4.42
N GLU A 30 4.09 17.33 4.41
CA GLU A 30 4.47 18.02 3.18
C GLU A 30 5.35 17.15 2.28
N LEU A 31 6.31 16.43 2.86
CA LEU A 31 7.22 15.56 2.12
C LEU A 31 6.50 14.33 1.55
N VAL A 32 5.58 13.73 2.32
CA VAL A 32 4.71 12.66 1.83
C VAL A 32 3.79 13.14 0.70
N SER A 33 3.28 14.38 0.79
CA SER A 33 2.44 14.95 -0.26
C SER A 33 3.23 15.25 -1.55
N LYS A 34 4.53 15.54 -1.43
CA LYS A 34 5.43 15.78 -2.57
C LYS A 34 5.96 14.51 -3.21
N ASP A 35 6.04 13.40 -2.46
CA ASP A 35 6.53 12.13 -2.97
C ASP A 35 5.35 11.32 -3.56
N PRO A 36 5.27 11.14 -4.90
CA PRO A 36 4.15 10.44 -5.52
C PRO A 36 4.06 8.98 -5.08
N LYS A 37 5.16 8.34 -4.67
CA LYS A 37 5.09 6.96 -4.14
C LYS A 37 4.34 6.89 -2.82
N LEU A 38 4.40 7.97 -2.03
CA LEU A 38 3.83 8.02 -0.68
C LEU A 38 2.47 8.70 -0.68
N SER A 39 2.25 9.72 -1.49
CA SER A 39 1.03 10.55 -1.45
C SER A 39 -0.26 9.76 -1.69
N SER A 40 -0.22 8.70 -2.51
CA SER A 40 -1.37 7.85 -2.81
C SER A 40 -1.53 6.67 -1.84
N ARG A 41 -0.46 6.32 -1.13
CA ARG A 41 -0.39 5.09 -0.31
C ARG A 41 -0.48 5.38 1.17
N VAL A 42 0.09 6.49 1.59
CA VAL A 42 0.26 6.88 2.97
C VAL A 42 -0.64 8.07 3.32
N VAL A 43 -1.39 7.92 4.39
CA VAL A 43 -2.15 8.98 5.05
C VAL A 43 -1.50 9.26 6.39
N ILE A 44 -1.23 10.52 6.66
CA ILE A 44 -0.73 10.95 7.97
C ILE A 44 -1.90 11.50 8.78
N ALA A 45 -2.19 10.85 9.90
CA ALA A 45 -3.23 11.24 10.82
C ALA A 45 -2.64 11.58 12.20
N LYS A 46 -3.30 12.52 12.87
CA LYS A 46 -3.05 12.85 14.27
C LYS A 46 -4.34 12.61 15.05
N CYS A 47 -4.24 11.86 16.13
CA CYS A 47 -5.32 11.60 17.06
C CYS A 47 -4.95 12.18 18.44
N ASN A 48 -5.92 12.83 19.09
CA ASN A 48 -5.78 13.24 20.49
C ASN A 48 -6.40 12.17 21.38
N ALA A 49 -5.58 11.49 22.18
CA ALA A 49 -6.07 10.45 23.10
C ALA A 49 -6.84 11.01 24.30
N ASP A 50 -6.67 12.29 24.65
CA ASP A 50 -7.44 12.88 25.76
C ASP A 50 -8.93 13.01 25.35
N THR A 51 -9.20 13.35 24.09
CA THR A 51 -10.58 13.44 23.56
C THR A 51 -11.07 12.10 23.02
N HIS A 52 -10.18 11.23 22.54
CA HIS A 52 -10.50 9.91 21.98
C HIS A 52 -9.83 8.79 22.77
N ARG A 53 -10.16 8.70 24.06
CA ARG A 53 -9.57 7.71 24.97
C ARG A 53 -9.78 6.26 24.51
N SER A 54 -10.96 5.96 23.97
CA SER A 54 -11.29 4.65 23.40
C SER A 54 -10.39 4.24 22.25
N LEU A 55 -9.92 5.18 21.41
CA LEU A 55 -8.94 4.90 20.36
C LEU A 55 -7.56 4.62 20.96
N GLY A 56 -7.13 5.41 21.95
CA GLY A 56 -5.86 5.17 22.66
C GLY A 56 -5.81 3.78 23.30
N GLU A 57 -6.89 3.36 23.95
CA GLU A 57 -7.02 2.03 24.56
C GLU A 57 -7.09 0.93 23.50
N LYS A 58 -7.85 1.13 22.41
CA LYS A 58 -7.96 0.18 21.29
C LYS A 58 -6.60 -0.14 20.64
N TYR A 59 -5.71 0.85 20.55
CA TYR A 59 -4.36 0.65 20.01
C TYR A 59 -3.29 0.38 21.07
N GLY A 60 -3.68 0.22 22.35
CA GLY A 60 -2.78 -0.13 23.44
C GLY A 60 -1.73 0.94 23.75
N VAL A 61 -2.05 2.22 23.63
CA VAL A 61 -1.12 3.32 23.89
C VAL A 61 -0.83 3.43 25.39
N GLN A 62 0.43 3.24 25.77
CA GLN A 62 0.88 3.33 27.17
C GLN A 62 1.62 4.63 27.51
N GLY A 63 2.04 5.41 26.49
CA GLY A 63 2.79 6.65 26.68
C GLY A 63 2.61 7.64 25.53
N PHE A 64 3.11 8.86 25.69
CA PHE A 64 2.97 9.91 24.67
C PHE A 64 4.30 10.64 24.40
N PRO A 65 4.63 10.99 23.15
CA PRO A 65 3.92 10.63 21.92
C PRO A 65 4.10 9.15 21.57
N THR A 66 3.02 8.51 21.10
CA THR A 66 3.08 7.17 20.50
C THR A 66 2.72 7.27 19.03
N ILE A 67 3.53 6.65 18.18
CA ILE A 67 3.38 6.67 16.73
C ILE A 67 3.17 5.23 16.30
N LYS A 68 2.02 4.98 15.66
CA LYS A 68 1.64 3.65 15.18
C LYS A 68 1.57 3.66 13.66
N PHE A 69 2.19 2.65 13.06
CA PHE A 69 2.05 2.33 11.65
C PHE A 69 0.93 1.29 11.49
N LEU A 70 -0.04 1.57 10.61
CA LEU A 70 -1.14 0.66 10.32
C LEU A 70 -0.99 0.15 8.88
N PRO A 71 -0.66 -1.14 8.68
CA PRO A 71 -0.53 -1.72 7.36
C PRO A 71 -1.90 -1.80 6.65
N ARG A 72 -1.87 -1.70 5.31
CA ARG A 72 -3.06 -1.82 4.46
C ARG A 72 -3.69 -3.21 4.54
N GLY A 73 -5.01 -3.27 4.34
CA GLY A 73 -5.76 -4.53 4.23
C GLY A 73 -6.00 -5.27 5.56
N LYS A 74 -5.35 -4.85 6.65
CA LYS A 74 -5.58 -5.42 7.98
C LYS A 74 -6.53 -4.55 8.78
N ALA A 75 -7.39 -5.21 9.59
CA ALA A 75 -8.22 -4.49 10.53
C ALA A 75 -7.33 -3.68 11.48
N PRO A 76 -7.62 -2.39 11.71
CA PRO A 76 -6.80 -1.55 12.56
C PRO A 76 -7.04 -1.92 14.03
N THR A 77 -6.28 -2.92 14.48
CA THR A 77 -6.27 -3.49 15.83
C THR A 77 -4.89 -3.36 16.44
N LYS A 78 -4.80 -3.54 17.76
CA LYS A 78 -3.53 -3.48 18.51
C LYS A 78 -2.47 -4.43 17.94
N ASP A 79 -2.86 -5.61 17.48
CA ASP A 79 -1.96 -6.66 17.01
C ASP A 79 -1.36 -6.38 15.62
N ASN A 80 -2.06 -5.58 14.81
CA ASN A 80 -1.60 -5.19 13.47
C ASN A 80 -0.95 -3.80 13.45
N ALA A 81 -1.05 -3.04 14.53
CA ALA A 81 -0.48 -1.69 14.65
C ALA A 81 0.97 -1.77 15.14
N GLU A 82 1.92 -1.55 14.24
CA GLU A 82 3.34 -1.57 14.56
C GLU A 82 3.77 -0.28 15.29
N ASP A 83 4.49 -0.41 16.39
CA ASP A 83 5.08 0.73 17.11
C ASP A 83 6.30 1.27 16.35
N TYR A 84 6.31 2.57 16.11
CA TYR A 84 7.50 3.24 15.60
C TYR A 84 8.41 3.65 16.76
N SER A 85 9.59 3.01 16.82
CA SER A 85 10.65 3.25 17.82
C SER A 85 11.85 4.03 17.28
N GLY A 86 11.82 4.44 16.01
CA GLY A 86 12.91 5.16 15.36
C GLY A 86 13.04 6.63 15.76
N ALA A 87 13.95 7.34 15.10
CA ALA A 87 14.16 8.77 15.33
C ALA A 87 12.91 9.59 14.97
N ARG A 88 12.58 10.57 15.82
CA ARG A 88 11.35 11.36 15.71
C ARG A 88 11.50 12.62 14.85
N ASN A 89 12.22 12.51 13.73
CA ASN A 89 12.46 13.58 12.77
C ASN A 89 11.84 13.24 11.40
N ALA A 90 11.59 14.25 10.57
CA ALA A 90 10.90 14.07 9.30
C ALA A 90 11.63 13.08 8.35
N GLU A 91 12.96 13.09 8.36
CA GLU A 91 13.80 12.26 7.50
C GLU A 91 13.65 10.76 7.83
N ALA A 92 13.81 10.38 9.11
CA ALA A 92 13.67 8.99 9.53
C ALA A 92 12.26 8.46 9.34
N PHE A 93 11.24 9.30 9.54
CA PHE A 93 9.86 8.93 9.23
C PHE A 93 9.69 8.61 7.74
N ILE A 94 10.25 9.44 6.84
CA ILE A 94 10.14 9.20 5.39
C ILE A 94 10.84 7.91 4.99
N GLU A 95 12.05 7.66 5.49
CA GLU A 95 12.78 6.43 5.19
C GLU A 95 12.02 5.20 5.67
N PHE A 96 11.47 5.26 6.89
CA PHE A 96 10.62 4.20 7.42
C PHE A 96 9.40 3.94 6.54
N LEU A 97 8.70 5.00 6.13
CA LEU A 97 7.52 4.90 5.27
C LEU A 97 7.85 4.39 3.88
N LYS A 98 8.95 4.85 3.28
CA LYS A 98 9.43 4.34 1.99
C LYS A 98 9.71 2.85 2.06
N LYS A 99 10.43 2.42 3.09
CA LYS A 99 10.74 1.00 3.30
C LYS A 99 9.47 0.17 3.49
N LYS A 100 8.49 0.66 4.26
CA LYS A 100 7.21 -0.02 4.48
C LYS A 100 6.41 -0.14 3.18
N VAL A 101 6.30 0.95 2.43
CA VAL A 101 5.63 1.00 1.13
C VAL A 101 6.31 0.10 0.10
N GLU A 102 7.65 0.00 0.11
CA GLU A 102 8.40 -0.89 -0.77
C GLU A 102 8.22 -2.37 -0.38
N SER A 103 8.08 -2.66 0.91
CA SER A 103 7.77 -4.00 1.39
C SER A 103 6.29 -4.39 1.21
N ASP A 104 5.40 -3.42 0.98
CA ASP A 104 3.97 -3.69 0.78
C ASP A 104 3.71 -4.15 -0.67
N SER A 105 3.90 -5.45 -0.90
CA SER A 105 3.56 -6.13 -2.15
C SER A 105 2.05 -6.20 -2.41
N SER A 106 1.20 -5.90 -1.42
CA SER A 106 -0.26 -5.96 -1.51
C SER A 106 -0.90 -4.73 -2.16
N PHE A 107 -0.10 -3.71 -2.49
CA PHE A 107 -0.58 -2.49 -3.14
C PHE A 107 -1.32 -2.80 -4.46
N ALA A 108 -2.54 -2.28 -4.62
CA ALA A 108 -3.40 -2.54 -5.78
C ALA A 108 -3.85 -3.99 -6.02
N ARG A 109 -3.66 -4.89 -5.05
CA ARG A 109 -4.38 -6.18 -5.07
C ARG A 109 -5.86 -5.96 -4.79
N VAL A 110 -6.67 -6.72 -5.52
CA VAL A 110 -8.13 -6.72 -5.41
C VAL A 110 -8.54 -8.10 -4.91
N ASP A 111 -9.05 -8.20 -3.69
CA ASP A 111 -9.46 -9.48 -3.07
C ASP A 111 -10.44 -10.24 -3.96
N ALA A 112 -11.40 -9.54 -4.58
CA ALA A 112 -12.39 -10.13 -5.50
C ALA A 112 -11.77 -10.76 -6.76
N LEU A 113 -10.53 -10.42 -7.11
CA LEU A 113 -9.81 -10.99 -8.26
C LEU A 113 -8.74 -12.00 -7.82
N SER A 114 -8.52 -12.20 -6.52
CA SER A 114 -7.48 -13.10 -6.00
C SER A 114 -7.71 -14.55 -6.41
N ASP A 115 -8.96 -15.03 -6.33
CA ASP A 115 -9.34 -16.38 -6.74
C ASP A 115 -9.16 -16.61 -8.26
N ILE A 116 -9.43 -15.58 -9.06
CA ILE A 116 -9.27 -15.65 -10.52
C ILE A 116 -7.78 -15.60 -10.89
N ALA A 117 -7.02 -14.74 -10.20
CA ALA A 117 -5.59 -14.56 -10.44
C ALA A 117 -4.78 -15.81 -10.10
N SER A 118 -5.06 -16.45 -8.96
CA SER A 118 -4.41 -17.71 -8.56
C SER A 118 -4.73 -18.87 -9.52
N LYS A 119 -5.95 -18.93 -10.04
CA LYS A 119 -6.35 -19.91 -11.07
C LYS A 119 -5.79 -19.59 -12.46
N PHE A 120 -5.39 -18.35 -12.71
CA PHE A 120 -4.92 -17.92 -14.03
C PHE A 120 -3.60 -18.58 -14.45
N ALA A 121 -2.64 -18.73 -13.53
CA ALA A 121 -1.37 -19.38 -13.82
C ALA A 121 -1.51 -20.89 -14.10
N ALA A 122 -2.52 -21.55 -13.53
CA ALA A 122 -2.74 -23.00 -13.66
C ALA A 122 -3.75 -23.39 -14.74
N SER A 123 -4.53 -22.45 -15.28
CA SER A 123 -5.62 -22.74 -16.21
C SER A 123 -5.17 -22.72 -17.67
N THR A 124 -5.65 -23.69 -18.44
CA THR A 124 -5.55 -23.73 -19.91
C THR A 124 -6.54 -22.78 -20.59
N ASP A 125 -7.67 -22.47 -19.95
CA ASP A 125 -8.74 -21.59 -20.47
C ASP A 125 -8.63 -20.15 -19.98
N LYS A 126 -7.46 -19.54 -20.21
CA LYS A 126 -7.15 -18.14 -19.83
C LYS A 126 -8.16 -17.14 -20.41
N ALA A 127 -8.71 -17.42 -21.58
CA ALA A 127 -9.73 -16.59 -22.22
C ALA A 127 -11.07 -16.57 -21.45
N ALA A 128 -11.45 -17.66 -20.79
CA ALA A 128 -12.65 -17.72 -19.96
C ALA A 128 -12.46 -16.92 -18.66
N LEU A 129 -11.29 -17.06 -18.03
CA LEU A 129 -10.94 -16.30 -16.82
C LEU A 129 -10.86 -14.78 -17.07
N ILE A 130 -10.41 -14.35 -18.26
CA ILE A 130 -10.43 -12.92 -18.63
C ILE A 130 -11.87 -12.40 -18.71
N LYS A 131 -12.82 -13.20 -19.22
CA LYS A 131 -14.23 -12.79 -19.28
C LYS A 131 -14.83 -12.69 -17.88
N GLU A 132 -14.55 -13.67 -17.01
CA GLU A 132 -14.98 -13.64 -15.61
C GLU A 132 -14.38 -12.45 -14.86
N ALA A 133 -13.07 -12.18 -15.04
CA ALA A 133 -12.41 -11.01 -14.47
C ALA A 133 -13.05 -9.71 -14.97
N LYS A 134 -13.38 -9.59 -16.26
CA LYS A 134 -14.08 -8.42 -16.81
C LYS A 134 -15.42 -8.17 -16.11
N VAL A 135 -16.23 -9.22 -15.94
CA VAL A 135 -17.52 -9.12 -15.24
C VAL A 135 -17.31 -8.69 -13.78
N THR A 136 -16.35 -9.28 -13.08
CA THR A 136 -16.03 -8.90 -11.70
C THR A 136 -15.58 -7.43 -11.61
N VAL A 137 -14.76 -6.97 -12.56
CA VAL A 137 -14.28 -5.58 -12.60
C VAL A 137 -15.38 -4.57 -12.91
N GLU A 138 -16.38 -4.95 -13.72
CA GLU A 138 -17.55 -4.11 -13.97
C GLU A 138 -18.40 -3.89 -12.70
N GLY A 139 -18.41 -4.87 -11.79
CA GLY A 139 -19.05 -4.75 -10.47
C GLY A 139 -18.25 -3.94 -9.44
N LEU A 140 -16.97 -3.66 -9.70
CA LEU A 140 -16.10 -2.89 -8.80
C LEU A 140 -16.19 -1.39 -9.07
N SER A 141 -15.99 -0.59 -8.03
CA SER A 141 -16.10 0.88 -8.08
C SER A 141 -14.90 1.56 -7.44
N GLY A 142 -14.44 2.68 -8.01
CA GLY A 142 -13.31 3.47 -7.49
C GLY A 142 -11.94 2.87 -7.83
N ASP A 143 -11.00 2.93 -6.88
CA ASP A 143 -9.62 2.43 -7.06
C ASP A 143 -9.57 0.94 -7.43
N ASP A 144 -10.52 0.14 -6.94
CA ASP A 144 -10.57 -1.30 -7.21
C ASP A 144 -10.90 -1.61 -8.68
N LYS A 145 -11.68 -0.76 -9.34
CA LYS A 145 -11.94 -0.86 -10.78
C LYS A 145 -10.67 -0.52 -11.59
N ALA A 146 -9.98 0.54 -11.21
CA ALA A 146 -8.72 0.93 -11.86
C ALA A 146 -7.65 -0.16 -11.72
N ASN A 147 -7.57 -0.80 -10.55
CA ASN A 147 -6.68 -1.94 -10.32
C ASN A 147 -7.14 -3.17 -11.13
N GLY A 148 -8.44 -3.45 -11.17
CA GLY A 148 -9.02 -4.52 -11.96
C GLY A 148 -8.76 -4.43 -13.46
N GLU A 149 -8.79 -3.22 -14.03
CA GLU A 149 -8.39 -2.99 -15.42
C GLU A 149 -6.91 -3.34 -15.69
N VAL A 150 -6.04 -3.20 -14.67
CA VAL A 150 -4.63 -3.61 -14.78
C VAL A 150 -4.53 -5.14 -14.82
N TYR A 151 -5.32 -5.87 -14.01
CA TYR A 151 -5.41 -7.33 -14.08
C TYR A 151 -5.79 -7.78 -15.49
N ILE A 152 -6.87 -7.23 -16.06
CA ILE A 152 -7.36 -7.58 -17.41
C ILE A 152 -6.27 -7.35 -18.46
N LYS A 153 -5.63 -6.17 -18.46
CA LYS A 153 -4.57 -5.84 -19.43
C LYS A 153 -3.35 -6.77 -19.32
N LEU A 154 -3.00 -7.20 -18.11
CA LEU A 154 -1.89 -8.14 -17.90
C LEU A 154 -2.25 -9.55 -18.32
N MET A 155 -3.48 -10.00 -18.03
CA MET A 155 -3.99 -11.29 -18.49
C MET A 155 -4.04 -11.37 -20.02
N GLU A 156 -4.57 -10.33 -20.70
CA GLU A 156 -4.60 -10.24 -22.16
C GLU A 156 -3.19 -10.32 -22.77
N LYS A 157 -2.24 -9.56 -22.21
CA LYS A 157 -0.84 -9.63 -22.66
C LYS A 157 -0.18 -10.98 -22.42
N THR A 158 -0.59 -11.71 -21.39
CA THR A 158 -0.07 -13.05 -21.10
C THR A 158 -0.58 -14.05 -22.14
N VAL A 159 -1.85 -13.91 -22.58
CA VAL A 159 -2.39 -14.71 -23.68
C VAL A 159 -1.67 -14.41 -24.99
N GLU A 160 -1.33 -13.14 -25.26
CA GLU A 160 -0.59 -12.76 -26.48
C GLU A 160 0.89 -13.19 -26.48
N LYS A 161 1.57 -13.11 -25.32
CA LYS A 161 3.03 -13.28 -25.21
C LYS A 161 3.46 -14.62 -24.60
N GLY A 162 2.52 -15.42 -24.11
CA GLY A 162 2.77 -16.71 -23.47
C GLY A 162 3.04 -16.62 -21.97
N ASP A 163 3.09 -17.78 -21.32
CA ASP A 163 3.16 -17.93 -19.85
C ASP A 163 4.41 -17.35 -19.20
N ASP A 164 5.52 -17.34 -19.92
CA ASP A 164 6.76 -16.72 -19.48
C ASP A 164 6.67 -15.19 -19.33
N TYR A 165 5.63 -14.55 -19.86
CA TYR A 165 5.51 -13.09 -19.82
C TYR A 165 5.36 -12.57 -18.40
N LEU A 166 4.60 -13.26 -17.53
CA LEU A 166 4.31 -12.80 -16.17
C LEU A 166 5.60 -12.69 -15.34
N THR A 167 6.42 -13.74 -15.36
CA THR A 167 7.68 -13.82 -14.62
C THR A 167 8.73 -12.87 -15.18
N LYS A 168 8.88 -12.79 -16.51
CA LYS A 168 9.82 -11.87 -17.17
C LYS A 168 9.45 -10.40 -16.95
N GLU A 169 8.16 -10.06 -17.06
CA GLU A 169 7.70 -8.68 -16.84
C GLU A 169 7.84 -8.28 -15.37
N LYS A 170 7.53 -9.17 -14.42
CA LYS A 170 7.74 -8.92 -13.00
C LYS A 170 9.21 -8.62 -12.70
N ALA A 171 10.12 -9.50 -13.11
CA ALA A 171 11.56 -9.31 -12.89
C ALA A 171 12.09 -8.02 -13.54
N ARG A 172 11.57 -7.67 -14.73
CA ARG A 172 11.91 -6.41 -15.42
C ARG A 172 11.45 -5.18 -14.63
N LEU A 173 10.23 -5.21 -14.11
CA LEU A 173 9.66 -4.12 -13.33
C LEU A 173 10.35 -3.97 -11.97
N GLU A 174 10.59 -5.07 -11.25
CA GLU A 174 11.34 -5.07 -9.98
C GLU A 174 12.74 -4.48 -10.16
N LYS A 175 13.46 -4.89 -11.21
CA LYS A 175 14.78 -4.33 -11.52
C LYS A 175 14.72 -2.83 -11.80
N LEU A 176 13.72 -2.37 -12.54
CA LEU A 176 13.54 -0.93 -12.82
C LEU A 176 13.18 -0.12 -11.58
N LEU A 177 12.39 -0.70 -10.67
CA LEU A 177 12.07 -0.10 -9.39
C LEU A 177 13.31 0.01 -8.50
N LEU A 178 14.19 -1.00 -8.52
CA LEU A 178 15.45 -1.03 -7.79
C LEU A 178 16.50 -0.05 -8.35
N THR A 179 16.63 0.09 -9.67
CA THR A 179 17.64 1.00 -10.25
C THR A 179 17.24 2.48 -10.16
N GLY A 180 16.02 2.80 -9.74
CA GLY A 180 15.54 4.18 -9.59
C GLY A 180 15.51 4.98 -10.90
N SER A 181 15.74 4.36 -12.06
CA SER A 181 15.82 5.00 -13.39
C SER A 181 14.45 5.38 -13.95
N VAL A 182 13.46 5.56 -13.08
CA VAL A 182 12.05 5.68 -13.42
C VAL A 182 11.55 7.02 -12.92
N HIS A 183 10.89 7.76 -13.82
CA HIS A 183 10.21 8.99 -13.45
C HIS A 183 9.16 8.74 -12.36
N ALA A 184 9.10 9.61 -11.35
CA ALA A 184 8.30 9.41 -10.14
C ALA A 184 6.82 9.10 -10.43
N SER A 185 6.25 9.70 -11.48
CA SER A 185 4.87 9.42 -11.95
C SER A 185 4.64 8.01 -12.50
N LYS A 186 5.69 7.33 -12.99
CA LYS A 186 5.61 5.96 -13.51
C LYS A 186 5.91 4.91 -12.45
N VAL A 187 6.51 5.30 -11.32
CA VAL A 187 6.86 4.36 -10.26
C VAL A 187 5.60 3.75 -9.66
N GLU A 188 4.57 4.55 -9.41
CA GLU A 188 3.30 4.06 -8.89
C GLU A 188 2.67 3.01 -9.82
N ASP A 189 2.59 3.30 -11.12
CA ASP A 189 2.02 2.38 -12.10
C ASP A 189 2.83 1.09 -12.23
N MET A 190 4.16 1.16 -12.13
CA MET A 190 5.01 -0.02 -12.17
C MET A 190 4.94 -0.84 -10.89
N SER A 191 4.86 -0.21 -9.73
CA SER A 191 4.57 -0.94 -8.47
C SER A 191 3.20 -1.60 -8.52
N ARG A 192 2.14 -0.90 -8.97
CA ARG A 192 0.80 -1.50 -9.14
C ARG A 192 0.86 -2.75 -10.00
N LYS A 193 1.51 -2.65 -11.17
CA LYS A 193 1.69 -3.80 -12.07
C LYS A 193 2.48 -4.93 -11.41
N THR A 194 3.53 -4.62 -10.67
CA THR A 194 4.37 -5.64 -10.00
C THR A 194 3.56 -6.40 -8.95
N SER A 195 2.77 -5.70 -8.15
CA SER A 195 1.88 -6.31 -7.15
C SER A 195 0.78 -7.18 -7.77
N VAL A 196 0.19 -6.72 -8.88
CA VAL A 196 -0.81 -7.48 -9.65
C VAL A 196 -0.19 -8.71 -10.31
N LEU A 197 1.02 -8.58 -10.86
CA LEU A 197 1.77 -9.72 -11.42
C LEU A 197 2.10 -10.75 -10.34
N GLY A 198 2.50 -10.33 -9.14
CA GLY A 198 2.69 -11.22 -8.00
C GLY A 198 1.42 -11.99 -7.65
N ALA A 199 0.27 -11.30 -7.62
CA ALA A 199 -1.02 -11.96 -7.38
C ALA A 199 -1.39 -12.97 -8.48
N LEU A 200 -1.07 -12.69 -9.75
CA LEU A 200 -1.28 -13.63 -10.87
C LEU A 200 -0.35 -14.84 -10.82
N LEU A 201 0.83 -14.68 -10.22
CA LEU A 201 1.79 -15.77 -10.00
C LEU A 201 1.51 -16.57 -8.72
N GLY A 202 0.49 -16.18 -7.94
CA GLY A 202 0.16 -16.84 -6.67
C GLY A 202 1.13 -16.52 -5.53
N GLU A 203 1.89 -15.43 -5.62
CA GLU A 203 2.75 -14.98 -4.53
C GLU A 203 1.91 -14.21 -3.48
N GLU A 204 1.78 -14.76 -2.27
CA GLU A 204 1.16 -14.08 -1.11
C GLU A 204 2.01 -12.92 -0.57
#